data_AF-G0HJK9-F1
#
_entry.id   AF-G0HJK9-F1
#
_cell.length_a   1.000
_cell.length_b   1.000
_cell.length_c   1.000
_cell.angle_alpha   90.00
_cell.angle_beta   90.00
_cell.angle_gamma   90.00
#
_symmetry.space_group_name_H-M   'P 1'
#
loop_
_entity.id
_entity.type
_entity.pdbx_description
1 polymer ?
#
loop_
_entity_poly.entity_id
_entity_poly.type
_entity_poly.pdbx_seq_one_letter_code
_entity_poly.pdbx_strand_id
1 'polypeptide(L)'
;MGMMPMRRAALLIIAFIIIGSLPPTAGKAVEAPTQRDVFLYDYFSQVLTRFEYSLRYALANESYSLTLANTTFQELELLHEESLYYGEKGVNLTVMHVLPPFYEFSKQLMILDELTLQFQTGGDPELAAGILGTAGKMEALLDAIEGMKLRNGTEVLVFDTSGVRKRLEEIKALASKVPQTGEFTLGVSDRNPMLNGTVTIFGTCPLNGTVTIVITDGSSTALLAVMPSNGFFSKEYRFEELGTYEIYATQGGERSNTVSVTVGKISTAFVVDGTYSTFINGTIELRGKLVDYYGRPLGERNVSIGNSTVVTGPDGDFSRRYRLNRAGTIKVTLTFGGDEVHEGTSRVVTLVFRKYPVSIGLDGPTETAPGKEVAFEGTIDPALEVPLTVYINGSPAFNVTPSNGTFSFTITPEKPGTLEIHVEFPGSDVYAGASSNVIVLAVIPPESMAARYLVIGVLTVALVAAVIVMRKREETGGGGRGTSHQTPSRDEGPAPMGEPVYVPDDVGEAYRLLRRRLRDAFGVGENLTPREALRALEGWKLYPVLERVTLLHEKAVYGEVELGEDEIREFREGVEKLLGGDGR
;
A
#
# COMPACT_ATOMS: atom_id res chain seq x y z
N MET A 1 14.06 2.08 10.51
CA MET A 1 13.29 3.20 9.91
C MET A 1 13.01 2.84 8.46
N GLY A 2 11.82 2.32 8.13
CA GLY A 2 11.56 1.74 6.80
C GLY A 2 10.40 0.75 6.74
N MET A 3 9.26 1.06 7.37
CA MET A 3 8.04 0.21 7.36
C MET A 3 6.77 1.00 6.99
N MET A 4 6.94 2.26 6.59
CA MET A 4 5.85 3.22 6.38
C MET A 4 5.22 3.23 4.97
N PRO A 5 5.89 2.85 3.85
CA PRO A 5 5.26 2.86 2.53
C PRO A 5 4.35 1.64 2.31
N MET A 6 4.81 0.42 2.60
CA MET A 6 4.04 -0.82 2.43
C MET A 6 2.68 -0.78 3.15
N ARG A 7 2.67 -0.34 4.42
CA ARG A 7 1.42 -0.24 5.21
C ARG A 7 0.39 0.71 4.57
N ARG A 8 0.81 1.75 3.83
CA ARG A 8 -0.11 2.67 3.14
C ARG A 8 -0.68 2.06 1.85
N ALA A 9 0.11 1.31 1.09
CA ALA A 9 -0.36 0.58 -0.08
C ALA A 9 -1.33 -0.54 0.31
N ALA A 10 -0.97 -1.34 1.33
CA ALA A 10 -1.83 -2.38 1.88
C ALA A 10 -3.17 -1.82 2.39
N LEU A 11 -3.16 -0.72 3.15
CA LEU A 11 -4.40 -0.06 3.60
C LEU A 11 -5.28 0.45 2.45
N LEU A 12 -4.71 0.85 1.31
CA LEU A 12 -5.49 1.22 0.12
C LEU A 12 -6.13 0.01 -0.54
N ILE A 13 -5.37 -1.08 -0.73
CA ILE A 13 -5.89 -2.35 -1.27
C ILE A 13 -7.00 -2.89 -0.37
N ILE A 14 -6.78 -2.90 0.95
CA ILE A 14 -7.78 -3.33 1.93
C ILE A 14 -9.01 -2.42 1.90
N ALA A 15 -8.85 -1.09 1.77
CA ALA A 15 -9.99 -0.20 1.57
C ALA A 15 -10.77 -0.53 0.29
N PHE A 16 -10.11 -0.91 -0.82
CA PHE A 16 -10.79 -1.40 -2.02
C PHE A 16 -11.48 -2.76 -1.81
N ILE A 17 -10.89 -3.70 -1.07
CA ILE A 17 -11.52 -4.99 -0.71
C ILE A 17 -12.81 -4.74 0.10
N ILE A 18 -12.75 -3.81 1.05
CA ILE A 18 -13.84 -3.47 1.96
C ILE A 18 -14.94 -2.66 1.25
N ILE A 19 -14.58 -1.69 0.42
CA ILE A 19 -15.55 -0.93 -0.40
C ILE A 19 -16.19 -1.85 -1.46
N GLY A 20 -15.41 -2.74 -2.09
CA GLY A 20 -15.89 -3.70 -3.08
C GLY A 20 -16.77 -4.82 -2.50
N SER A 21 -16.73 -5.05 -1.18
CA SER A 21 -17.61 -6.01 -0.49
C SER A 21 -18.86 -5.37 0.13
N LEU A 22 -19.07 -4.06 -0.03
CA LEU A 22 -20.33 -3.40 0.31
C LEU A 22 -21.44 -3.80 -0.69
N PRO A 23 -22.65 -4.15 -0.23
CA PRO A 23 -23.78 -4.31 -1.13
C PRO A 23 -24.14 -2.96 -1.78
N PRO A 24 -24.47 -2.92 -3.09
CA PRO A 24 -24.80 -1.66 -3.76
C PRO A 24 -26.05 -1.04 -3.13
N THR A 25 -26.00 0.27 -2.88
CA THR A 25 -27.08 1.02 -2.25
C THR A 25 -28.33 1.02 -3.12
N ALA A 26 -29.37 0.32 -2.66
CA ALA A 26 -30.62 0.14 -3.39
C ALA A 26 -31.41 1.47 -3.51
N GLY A 27 -31.16 2.20 -4.60
CA GLY A 27 -32.11 3.17 -5.12
C GLY A 27 -33.45 2.47 -5.41
N LYS A 28 -34.55 3.13 -5.04
CA LYS A 28 -35.94 2.61 -5.04
C LYS A 28 -36.25 1.63 -6.19
N ALA A 29 -36.72 0.43 -5.81
CA ALA A 29 -37.35 -0.56 -6.68
C ALA A 29 -36.48 -1.04 -7.87
N VAL A 30 -35.38 -1.71 -7.55
CA VAL A 30 -34.59 -2.53 -8.49
C VAL A 30 -34.57 -3.97 -7.97
N GLU A 31 -34.43 -4.94 -8.87
CA GLU A 31 -34.28 -6.36 -8.54
C GLU A 31 -33.15 -6.61 -7.51
N ALA A 32 -33.22 -7.73 -6.78
CA ALA A 32 -32.23 -8.07 -5.77
C ALA A 32 -30.81 -7.97 -6.35
N PRO A 33 -29.89 -7.23 -5.70
CA PRO A 33 -28.64 -6.83 -6.33
C PRO A 33 -27.80 -8.05 -6.71
N THR A 34 -27.40 -8.14 -7.98
CA THR A 34 -26.54 -9.22 -8.47
C THR A 34 -25.19 -9.17 -7.75
N GLN A 35 -24.91 -10.20 -6.96
CA GLN A 35 -23.64 -10.37 -6.25
C GLN A 35 -22.46 -10.41 -7.25
N ARG A 36 -21.43 -9.59 -7.02
CA ARG A 36 -20.24 -9.47 -7.86
C ARG A 36 -18.98 -9.48 -6.99
N ASP A 37 -18.57 -10.67 -6.57
CA ASP A 37 -17.41 -10.90 -5.71
C ASP A 37 -16.08 -10.99 -6.50
N VAL A 38 -16.06 -10.56 -7.77
CA VAL A 38 -14.92 -10.70 -8.70
C VAL A 38 -13.62 -10.21 -8.07
N PHE A 39 -13.66 -9.05 -7.40
CA PHE A 39 -12.48 -8.48 -6.75
C PHE A 39 -11.98 -9.32 -5.56
N LEU A 40 -12.87 -9.99 -4.81
CA LEU A 40 -12.48 -10.95 -3.78
C LEU A 40 -11.84 -12.18 -4.42
N TYR A 41 -12.45 -12.70 -5.49
CA TYR A 41 -11.91 -13.83 -6.24
C TYR A 41 -10.51 -13.54 -6.80
N ASP A 42 -10.31 -12.39 -7.46
CA ASP A 42 -9.03 -12.01 -8.05
C ASP A 42 -7.95 -11.83 -6.98
N TYR A 43 -8.25 -11.10 -5.90
CA TYR A 43 -7.30 -10.88 -4.79
C TYR A 43 -6.90 -12.21 -4.13
N PHE A 44 -7.86 -13.05 -3.73
CA PHE A 44 -7.54 -14.30 -3.07
C PHE A 44 -6.92 -15.34 -4.02
N SER A 45 -7.17 -15.25 -5.34
CA SER A 45 -6.43 -16.05 -6.33
C SER A 45 -4.95 -15.63 -6.41
N GLN A 46 -4.63 -14.34 -6.33
CA GLN A 46 -3.24 -13.87 -6.22
C GLN A 46 -2.58 -14.32 -4.91
N VAL A 47 -3.34 -14.43 -3.81
CA VAL A 47 -2.84 -15.02 -2.55
C VAL A 47 -2.48 -16.49 -2.73
N LEU A 48 -3.26 -17.29 -3.48
CA LEU A 48 -2.88 -18.68 -3.83
C LEU A 48 -1.60 -18.74 -4.67
N THR A 49 -1.43 -17.82 -5.63
CA THR A 49 -0.17 -17.71 -6.41
C THR A 49 1.03 -17.42 -5.51
N ARG A 50 0.87 -16.54 -4.51
CA ARG A 50 1.93 -16.25 -3.52
C ARG A 50 2.21 -17.46 -2.62
N PHE A 51 1.19 -18.21 -2.22
CA PHE A 51 1.37 -19.50 -1.52
C PHE A 51 2.15 -20.51 -2.37
N GLU A 52 1.82 -20.68 -3.66
CA GLU A 52 2.59 -21.57 -4.56
C GLU A 52 4.05 -21.14 -4.65
N TYR A 53 4.31 -19.84 -4.86
CA TYR A 53 5.68 -19.33 -4.96
C TYR A 53 6.46 -19.54 -3.67
N SER A 54 5.86 -19.36 -2.49
CA SER A 54 6.52 -19.57 -1.20
C SER A 54 7.01 -21.02 -1.06
N LEU A 55 6.10 -21.98 -1.30
CA LEU A 55 6.41 -23.41 -1.29
C LEU A 55 7.45 -23.79 -2.36
N ARG A 56 7.39 -23.16 -3.54
CA ARG A 56 8.38 -23.36 -4.62
C ARG A 56 9.78 -22.87 -4.21
N TYR A 57 9.88 -21.76 -3.49
CA TYR A 57 11.16 -21.26 -2.95
C TYR A 57 11.66 -22.15 -1.81
N ALA A 58 10.77 -22.68 -0.96
CA ALA A 58 11.16 -23.64 0.07
C ALA A 58 11.72 -24.93 -0.55
N LEU A 59 11.08 -25.45 -1.60
CA LEU A 59 11.57 -26.59 -2.41
C LEU A 59 12.92 -26.34 -3.12
N ALA A 60 13.25 -25.08 -3.40
CA ALA A 60 14.55 -24.68 -3.97
C ALA A 60 15.63 -24.47 -2.88
N ASN A 61 15.29 -24.68 -1.60
CA ASN A 61 16.10 -24.33 -0.43
C ASN A 61 16.45 -22.83 -0.36
N GLU A 62 15.55 -21.96 -0.83
CA GLU A 62 15.72 -20.51 -0.82
C GLU A 62 14.97 -19.88 0.36
N SER A 63 15.68 -19.15 1.22
CA SER A 63 15.12 -18.44 2.39
C SER A 63 14.14 -17.31 2.05
N TYR A 64 14.01 -16.96 0.77
CA TYR A 64 13.00 -16.03 0.27
C TYR A 64 11.56 -16.57 0.45
N SER A 65 11.38 -17.89 0.55
CA SER A 65 10.13 -18.54 0.97
C SER A 65 9.55 -17.92 2.25
N LEU A 66 10.31 -17.96 3.35
CA LEU A 66 9.91 -17.34 4.62
C LEU A 66 9.59 -15.84 4.50
N THR A 67 10.25 -15.12 3.58
CA THR A 67 9.93 -13.71 3.32
C THR A 67 8.53 -13.57 2.71
N LEU A 68 8.22 -14.38 1.69
CA LEU A 68 6.93 -14.35 1.01
C LEU A 68 5.79 -14.87 1.89
N ALA A 69 6.02 -15.96 2.65
CA ALA A 69 5.08 -16.47 3.64
C ALA A 69 4.74 -15.41 4.69
N ASN A 70 5.75 -14.81 5.32
CA ASN A 70 5.56 -13.79 6.35
C ASN A 70 4.89 -12.51 5.80
N THR A 71 5.28 -12.02 4.63
CA THR A 71 4.62 -10.84 4.03
C THR A 71 3.15 -11.14 3.70
N THR A 72 2.85 -12.32 3.14
CA THR A 72 1.46 -12.72 2.85
C THR A 72 0.64 -12.91 4.12
N PHE A 73 1.22 -13.47 5.18
CA PHE A 73 0.59 -13.54 6.50
C PHE A 73 0.27 -12.15 7.07
N GLN A 74 1.24 -11.22 7.06
CA GLN A 74 1.06 -9.85 7.56
C GLN A 74 -0.01 -9.05 6.79
N GLU A 75 -0.14 -9.28 5.48
CA GLU A 75 -1.22 -8.68 4.68
C GLU A 75 -2.61 -9.23 5.04
N LEU A 76 -2.73 -10.56 5.19
CA LEU A 76 -3.99 -11.20 5.59
C LEU A 76 -4.37 -10.89 7.04
N GLU A 77 -3.38 -10.72 7.93
CA GLU A 77 -3.57 -10.24 9.30
C GLU A 77 -4.11 -8.80 9.31
N LEU A 78 -3.52 -7.89 8.54
CA LEU A 78 -4.01 -6.52 8.42
C LEU A 78 -5.42 -6.47 7.81
N LEU A 79 -5.69 -7.32 6.81
CA LEU A 79 -7.04 -7.47 6.24
C LEU A 79 -8.03 -8.02 7.28
N HIS A 80 -7.60 -8.89 8.19
CA HIS A 80 -8.41 -9.38 9.29
C HIS A 80 -8.69 -8.27 10.33
N GLU A 81 -7.68 -7.55 10.80
CA GLU A 81 -7.82 -6.40 11.73
C GLU A 81 -8.78 -5.34 11.16
N GLU A 82 -8.60 -4.95 9.90
CA GLU A 82 -9.47 -3.96 9.25
C GLU A 82 -10.87 -4.53 9.02
N SER A 83 -11.04 -5.81 8.65
CA SER A 83 -12.37 -6.40 8.52
C SER A 83 -13.13 -6.44 9.84
N LEU A 84 -12.46 -6.74 10.97
CA LEU A 84 -13.05 -6.57 12.30
C LEU A 84 -13.42 -5.11 12.57
N TYR A 85 -12.53 -4.18 12.22
CA TYR A 85 -12.75 -2.73 12.39
C TYR A 85 -14.00 -2.20 11.68
N TYR A 86 -14.22 -2.57 10.40
CA TYR A 86 -15.42 -2.15 9.67
C TYR A 86 -16.66 -2.97 10.04
N GLY A 87 -16.51 -4.26 10.39
CA GLY A 87 -17.60 -5.08 10.93
C GLY A 87 -18.24 -4.45 12.16
N GLU A 88 -17.42 -3.94 13.08
CA GLU A 88 -17.86 -3.22 14.29
C GLU A 88 -18.51 -1.85 14.01
N LYS A 89 -18.38 -1.31 12.79
CA LYS A 89 -19.13 -0.13 12.33
C LYS A 89 -20.48 -0.52 11.70
N GLY A 90 -20.88 -1.79 11.78
CA GLY A 90 -22.13 -2.31 11.20
C GLY A 90 -22.02 -2.67 9.72
N VAL A 91 -20.80 -2.79 9.17
CA VAL A 91 -20.60 -3.19 7.78
C VAL A 91 -20.63 -4.71 7.68
N ASN A 92 -21.58 -5.27 6.91
CA ASN A 92 -21.54 -6.68 6.55
C ASN A 92 -20.47 -6.89 5.47
N LEU A 93 -19.49 -7.75 5.74
CA LEU A 93 -18.28 -7.91 4.92
C LEU A 93 -18.20 -9.32 4.34
N THR A 94 -18.48 -9.46 3.05
CA THR A 94 -18.33 -10.75 2.34
C THR A 94 -16.92 -11.32 2.45
N VAL A 95 -15.89 -10.46 2.59
CA VAL A 95 -14.49 -10.90 2.82
C VAL A 95 -14.35 -11.77 4.08
N MET A 96 -15.15 -11.58 5.13
CA MET A 96 -15.09 -12.41 6.35
C MET A 96 -15.63 -13.84 6.14
N HIS A 97 -16.32 -14.13 5.02
CA HIS A 97 -16.66 -15.50 4.63
C HIS A 97 -15.53 -16.20 3.85
N VAL A 98 -14.59 -15.43 3.27
CA VAL A 98 -13.50 -15.94 2.43
C VAL A 98 -12.17 -16.00 3.20
N LEU A 99 -11.84 -14.95 3.93
CA LEU A 99 -10.57 -14.75 4.61
C LEU A 99 -10.14 -15.87 5.59
N PRO A 100 -11.02 -16.49 6.43
CA PRO A 100 -10.56 -17.34 7.52
C PRO A 100 -9.63 -18.51 7.13
N PRO A 101 -9.95 -19.39 6.16
CA PRO A 101 -9.02 -20.45 5.77
C PRO A 101 -7.78 -19.96 5.04
N PHE A 102 -7.81 -18.81 4.35
CA PHE A 102 -6.60 -18.21 3.77
C PHE A 102 -5.66 -17.67 4.86
N TYR A 103 -6.21 -17.03 5.89
CA TYR A 103 -5.45 -16.54 7.04
C TYR A 103 -4.86 -17.70 7.87
N GLU A 104 -5.58 -18.81 8.01
CA GLU A 104 -5.02 -19.99 8.67
C GLU A 104 -3.97 -20.68 7.78
N PHE A 105 -4.19 -20.76 6.45
CA PHE A 105 -3.22 -21.34 5.52
C PHE A 105 -1.89 -20.58 5.55
N SER A 106 -1.90 -19.24 5.60
CA SER A 106 -0.65 -18.45 5.63
C SER A 106 0.18 -18.67 6.89
N LYS A 107 -0.43 -18.99 8.05
CA LYS A 107 0.29 -19.43 9.25
C LYS A 107 0.94 -20.80 9.06
N GLN A 108 0.17 -21.78 8.58
CA GLN A 108 0.68 -23.13 8.33
C GLN A 108 1.78 -23.12 7.25
N LEU A 109 1.71 -22.20 6.29
CA LEU A 109 2.73 -21.96 5.28
C LEU A 109 4.06 -21.49 5.89
N MET A 110 4.04 -20.52 6.83
CA MET A 110 5.27 -20.10 7.52
C MET A 110 5.94 -21.27 8.25
N ILE A 111 5.15 -22.09 8.93
CA ILE A 111 5.61 -23.31 9.63
C ILE A 111 6.18 -24.32 8.63
N LEU A 112 5.48 -24.58 7.51
CA LEU A 112 5.91 -25.56 6.51
C LEU A 112 7.20 -25.12 5.81
N ASP A 113 7.33 -23.85 5.44
CA ASP A 113 8.54 -23.30 4.81
C ASP A 113 9.73 -23.38 5.78
N GLU A 114 9.55 -23.06 7.07
CA GLU A 114 10.61 -23.19 8.08
C GLU A 114 11.06 -24.65 8.25
N LEU A 115 10.12 -25.58 8.45
CA LEU A 115 10.42 -27.01 8.56
C LEU A 115 11.11 -27.55 7.30
N THR A 116 10.70 -27.09 6.11
CA THR A 116 11.26 -27.53 4.82
C THR A 116 12.69 -27.05 4.60
N LEU A 117 13.03 -25.83 5.03
CA LEU A 117 14.41 -25.31 4.98
C LEU A 117 15.32 -25.98 6.02
N GLN A 118 14.83 -26.17 7.26
CA GLN A 118 15.57 -26.90 8.29
C GLN A 118 15.83 -28.35 7.87
N PHE A 119 14.81 -29.04 7.34
CA PHE A 119 14.92 -30.41 6.86
C PHE A 119 15.93 -30.56 5.72
N GLN A 120 16.00 -29.63 4.77
CA GLN A 120 17.00 -29.67 3.70
C GLN A 120 18.43 -29.37 4.18
N THR A 121 18.60 -28.88 5.41
CA THR A 121 19.90 -28.63 6.03
C THR A 121 20.39 -29.83 6.86
N GLY A 122 19.51 -30.45 7.66
CA GLY A 122 19.85 -31.56 8.57
C GLY A 122 19.44 -32.96 8.12
N GLY A 123 18.33 -33.07 7.36
CA GLY A 123 17.72 -34.35 6.98
C GLY A 123 16.94 -35.05 8.11
N ASP A 124 16.67 -34.34 9.22
CA ASP A 124 16.20 -34.94 10.46
C ASP A 124 14.80 -35.60 10.32
N PRO A 125 14.61 -36.86 10.77
CA PRO A 125 13.34 -37.58 10.60
C PRO A 125 12.15 -36.91 11.30
N GLU A 126 12.37 -36.21 12.42
CA GLU A 126 11.33 -35.44 13.10
C GLU A 126 10.80 -34.29 12.25
N LEU A 127 11.68 -33.58 11.52
CA LEU A 127 11.27 -32.50 10.63
C LEU A 127 10.46 -33.03 9.44
N ALA A 128 10.82 -34.21 8.90
CA ALA A 128 10.02 -34.89 7.89
C ALA A 128 8.61 -35.24 8.39
N ALA A 129 8.46 -35.69 9.64
CA ALA A 129 7.16 -35.91 10.26
C ALA A 129 6.33 -34.60 10.36
N GLY A 130 7.00 -33.50 10.73
CA GLY A 130 6.40 -32.17 10.81
C GLY A 130 5.94 -31.65 9.46
N ILE A 131 6.75 -31.81 8.41
CA ILE A 131 6.40 -31.48 7.03
C ILE A 131 5.16 -32.23 6.58
N LEU A 132 5.14 -33.56 6.74
CA LEU A 132 3.99 -34.40 6.34
C LEU A 132 2.72 -34.03 7.12
N GLY A 133 2.85 -33.77 8.42
CA GLY A 133 1.74 -33.34 9.27
C GLY A 133 1.17 -31.99 8.86
N THR A 134 2.01 -30.97 8.69
CA THR A 134 1.60 -29.61 8.35
C THR A 134 1.03 -29.54 6.92
N ALA A 135 1.65 -30.21 5.94
CA ALA A 135 1.12 -30.30 4.57
C ALA A 135 -0.27 -30.94 4.53
N GLY A 136 -0.52 -32.01 5.32
CA GLY A 136 -1.84 -32.63 5.42
C GLY A 136 -2.93 -31.71 6.00
N LYS A 137 -2.58 -30.79 6.91
CA LYS A 137 -3.51 -29.73 7.36
C LYS A 137 -3.79 -28.71 6.27
N MET A 138 -2.74 -28.31 5.54
CA MET A 138 -2.84 -27.35 4.45
C MET A 138 -3.71 -27.90 3.31
N GLU A 139 -3.68 -29.20 3.04
CA GLU A 139 -4.63 -29.87 2.13
C GLU A 139 -6.09 -29.72 2.57
N ALA A 140 -6.40 -29.92 3.86
CA ALA A 140 -7.76 -29.73 4.38
C ALA A 140 -8.22 -28.26 4.33
N LEU A 141 -7.30 -27.29 4.46
CA LEU A 141 -7.59 -25.87 4.24
C LEU A 141 -7.85 -25.56 2.77
N LEU A 142 -7.13 -26.20 1.83
CA LEU A 142 -7.40 -26.07 0.40
C LEU A 142 -8.76 -26.69 0.01
N ASP A 143 -9.17 -27.80 0.64
CA ASP A 143 -10.52 -28.36 0.47
C ASP A 143 -11.61 -27.37 0.90
N ALA A 144 -11.38 -26.63 1.99
CA ALA A 144 -12.30 -25.58 2.46
C ALA A 144 -12.33 -24.37 1.50
N ILE A 145 -11.19 -23.98 0.93
CA ILE A 145 -11.06 -22.88 -0.05
C ILE A 145 -11.74 -23.26 -1.38
N GLU A 146 -11.50 -24.48 -1.88
CA GLU A 146 -12.11 -25.01 -3.12
C GLU A 146 -13.63 -25.23 -2.97
N GLY A 147 -14.11 -25.46 -1.74
CA GLY A 147 -15.54 -25.48 -1.42
C GLY A 147 -16.25 -24.13 -1.51
N MET A 148 -15.51 -23.00 -1.58
CA MET A 148 -16.09 -21.66 -1.66
C MET A 148 -16.70 -21.37 -3.03
N LYS A 149 -17.82 -20.62 -3.02
CA LYS A 149 -18.58 -20.27 -4.22
C LYS A 149 -18.85 -18.78 -4.23
N LEU A 150 -18.02 -18.06 -4.98
CA LEU A 150 -18.17 -16.63 -5.26
C LEU A 150 -18.96 -16.43 -6.56
N ARG A 151 -19.41 -15.21 -6.87
CA ARG A 151 -20.22 -14.94 -8.07
C ARG A 151 -19.77 -13.71 -8.86
N ASN A 152 -19.83 -13.81 -10.19
CA ASN A 152 -19.78 -12.67 -11.10
C ASN A 152 -21.17 -12.39 -11.70
N GLY A 153 -22.17 -12.15 -10.85
CA GLY A 153 -23.57 -12.03 -11.24
C GLY A 153 -24.20 -13.36 -11.65
N THR A 154 -23.84 -13.88 -12.82
CA THR A 154 -24.42 -15.09 -13.44
C THR A 154 -23.57 -16.35 -13.21
N GLU A 155 -22.24 -16.21 -13.18
CA GLU A 155 -21.32 -17.34 -13.07
C GLU A 155 -20.84 -17.56 -11.64
N VAL A 156 -20.55 -18.82 -11.28
CA VAL A 156 -19.93 -19.19 -10.02
C VAL A 156 -18.42 -19.25 -10.21
N LEU A 157 -17.70 -18.43 -9.45
CA LEU A 157 -16.25 -18.43 -9.37
C LEU A 157 -15.82 -19.38 -8.25
N VAL A 158 -14.81 -20.22 -8.54
CA VAL A 158 -14.23 -21.23 -7.63
C VAL A 158 -12.72 -21.10 -7.72
N PHE A 159 -12.04 -21.11 -6.58
CA PHE A 159 -10.58 -20.93 -6.51
C PHE A 159 -9.82 -22.14 -7.07
N ASP A 160 -8.82 -21.89 -7.91
CA ASP A 160 -7.89 -22.92 -8.38
C ASP A 160 -6.78 -23.17 -7.34
N THR A 161 -6.86 -24.32 -6.67
CA THR A 161 -5.87 -24.74 -5.66
C THR A 161 -4.75 -25.61 -6.24
N SER A 162 -4.79 -25.94 -7.54
CA SER A 162 -3.98 -27.00 -8.15
C SER A 162 -2.47 -26.75 -8.10
N GLY A 163 -2.03 -25.51 -8.33
CA GLY A 163 -0.63 -25.09 -8.22
C GLY A 163 -0.09 -25.31 -6.80
N VAL A 164 -0.84 -24.87 -5.79
CA VAL A 164 -0.47 -25.02 -4.37
C VAL A 164 -0.43 -26.49 -3.97
N ARG A 165 -1.47 -27.29 -4.30
CA ARG A 165 -1.50 -28.74 -4.03
C ARG A 165 -0.31 -29.47 -4.66
N LYS A 166 0.08 -29.10 -5.88
CA LYS A 166 1.27 -29.68 -6.54
C LYS A 166 2.55 -29.44 -5.75
N ARG A 167 2.75 -28.24 -5.18
CA ARG A 167 3.93 -27.95 -4.34
C ARG A 167 3.89 -28.69 -3.01
N LEU A 168 2.72 -28.82 -2.38
CA LEU A 168 2.55 -29.64 -1.18
C LEU A 168 2.91 -31.11 -1.44
N GLU A 169 2.50 -31.69 -2.57
CA GLU A 169 2.91 -33.04 -2.96
C GLU A 169 4.41 -33.16 -3.26
N GLU A 170 5.03 -32.17 -3.92
CA GLU A 170 6.47 -32.11 -4.13
C GLU A 170 7.24 -32.07 -2.79
N ILE A 171 6.74 -31.33 -1.79
CA ILE A 171 7.29 -31.23 -0.43
C ILE A 171 7.06 -32.54 0.37
N LYS A 172 5.87 -33.13 0.31
CA LYS A 172 5.57 -34.44 0.92
C LYS A 172 6.47 -35.54 0.34
N ALA A 173 6.69 -35.52 -0.97
CA ALA A 173 7.60 -36.45 -1.66
C ALA A 173 9.09 -36.21 -1.31
N LEU A 174 9.47 -34.98 -0.95
CA LEU A 174 10.80 -34.67 -0.41
C LEU A 174 10.97 -35.27 1.00
N ALA A 175 10.04 -35.01 1.92
CA ALA A 175 10.07 -35.56 3.28
C ALA A 175 9.96 -37.10 3.32
N SER A 176 9.18 -37.70 2.41
CA SER A 176 8.98 -39.16 2.34
C SER A 176 10.22 -39.96 1.90
N LYS A 177 11.34 -39.29 1.55
CA LYS A 177 12.61 -39.95 1.19
C LYS A 177 13.43 -40.38 2.40
N VAL A 178 13.10 -39.92 3.62
CA VAL A 178 13.82 -40.32 4.84
C VAL A 178 13.67 -41.83 5.07
N PRO A 179 14.77 -42.58 5.29
CA PRO A 179 14.70 -44.01 5.58
C PRO A 179 13.85 -44.31 6.82
N GLN A 180 13.13 -45.44 6.81
CA GLN A 180 12.24 -45.90 7.90
C GLN A 180 13.00 -46.41 9.15
N THR A 181 14.22 -45.92 9.39
CA THR A 181 15.10 -46.35 10.47
C THR A 181 14.83 -45.55 11.74
N GLY A 182 14.05 -46.15 12.64
CA GLY A 182 13.51 -45.46 13.80
C GLY A 182 14.49 -45.22 14.95
N GLU A 183 14.97 -44.00 15.07
CA GLU A 183 15.01 -43.36 16.39
C GLU A 183 13.59 -42.90 16.77
N PHE A 184 13.26 -42.94 18.06
CA PHE A 184 11.98 -42.45 18.55
C PHE A 184 12.10 -40.96 18.86
N THR A 185 11.69 -40.12 17.93
CA THR A 185 11.83 -38.66 18.03
C THR A 185 10.47 -37.96 17.94
N LEU A 186 10.43 -36.73 18.47
CA LEU A 186 9.26 -35.88 18.58
C LEU A 186 9.67 -34.42 18.43
N GLY A 187 8.94 -33.70 17.58
CA GLY A 187 8.97 -32.26 17.43
C GLY A 187 7.59 -31.63 17.60
N VAL A 188 7.56 -30.31 17.59
CA VAL A 188 6.33 -29.49 17.67
C VAL A 188 6.42 -28.33 16.68
N SER A 189 5.28 -27.91 16.12
CA SER A 189 5.24 -26.82 15.13
C SER A 189 5.50 -25.44 15.73
N ASP A 190 5.19 -25.25 17.00
CA ASP A 190 5.43 -24.02 17.75
C ASP A 190 5.74 -24.38 19.21
N ARG A 191 6.75 -23.72 19.77
CA ARG A 191 7.18 -23.86 21.17
C ARG A 191 6.66 -22.74 22.07
N ASN A 192 6.08 -21.69 21.50
CA ASN A 192 5.53 -20.54 22.23
C ASN A 192 4.08 -20.18 21.82
N PRO A 193 3.16 -21.16 21.69
CA PRO A 193 1.80 -20.88 21.23
C PRO A 193 1.06 -20.00 22.24
N MET A 194 0.16 -19.14 21.76
CA MET A 194 -0.78 -18.45 22.65
C MET A 194 -1.84 -19.40 23.21
N LEU A 195 -2.46 -19.02 24.32
CA LEU A 195 -3.59 -19.72 24.92
C LEU A 195 -4.75 -19.91 23.92
N ASN A 196 -5.34 -21.11 23.91
CA ASN A 196 -6.27 -21.62 22.88
C ASN A 196 -5.67 -21.80 21.48
N GLY A 197 -4.37 -21.57 21.30
CA GLY A 197 -3.63 -21.90 20.08
C GLY A 197 -3.47 -23.41 19.91
N THR A 198 -3.44 -23.84 18.66
CA THR A 198 -3.29 -25.26 18.28
C THR A 198 -1.89 -25.48 17.71
N VAL A 199 -1.17 -26.47 18.25
CA VAL A 199 0.12 -26.92 17.72
C VAL A 199 -0.02 -28.26 17.01
N THR A 200 0.88 -28.53 16.06
CA THR A 200 1.14 -29.88 15.53
C THR A 200 2.23 -30.52 16.40
N ILE A 201 1.95 -31.66 17.01
CA ILE A 201 2.96 -32.53 17.62
C ILE A 201 3.22 -33.66 16.62
N PHE A 202 4.48 -33.91 16.27
CA PHE A 202 4.87 -34.83 15.21
C PHE A 202 6.13 -35.61 15.57
N GLY A 203 6.43 -36.70 14.87
CA GLY A 203 7.67 -37.44 15.12
C GLY A 203 7.77 -38.76 14.35
N THR A 204 8.86 -39.48 14.59
CA THR A 204 9.07 -40.84 14.06
C THR A 204 9.02 -41.89 15.17
N CYS A 205 8.57 -43.10 14.83
CA CYS A 205 8.45 -44.19 15.79
C CYS A 205 8.93 -45.53 15.20
N PRO A 206 9.60 -46.38 16.01
CA PRO A 206 10.21 -47.62 15.52
C PRO A 206 9.22 -48.77 15.25
N LEU A 207 7.99 -48.70 15.78
CA LEU A 207 6.98 -49.77 15.63
C LEU A 207 5.73 -49.29 14.88
N ASN A 208 5.00 -50.22 14.29
CA ASN A 208 3.68 -49.97 13.66
C ASN A 208 2.51 -49.99 14.67
N GLY A 209 2.78 -49.83 15.97
CA GLY A 209 1.78 -49.80 17.03
C GLY A 209 1.34 -48.39 17.40
N THR A 210 0.25 -48.24 18.17
CA THR A 210 -0.21 -46.93 18.66
C THR A 210 0.91 -46.21 19.42
N VAL A 211 1.21 -44.97 19.01
CA VAL A 211 2.03 -44.04 19.78
C VAL A 211 1.13 -43.30 20.75
N THR A 212 1.55 -43.16 22.01
CA THR A 212 0.88 -42.32 23.00
C THR A 212 1.74 -41.09 23.27
N ILE A 213 1.29 -39.93 22.80
CA ILE A 213 1.87 -38.63 23.13
C ILE A 213 1.39 -38.26 24.53
N VAL A 214 2.32 -37.86 25.38
CA VAL A 214 2.12 -37.41 26.75
C VAL A 214 2.47 -35.93 26.83
N ILE A 215 1.57 -35.13 27.37
CA ILE A 215 1.71 -33.68 27.53
C ILE A 215 1.44 -33.36 28.99
N THR A 216 2.41 -32.78 29.70
CA THR A 216 2.30 -32.56 31.16
C THR A 216 3.01 -31.29 31.60
N ASP A 217 2.43 -30.58 32.56
CA ASP A 217 3.05 -29.46 33.30
C ASP A 217 3.55 -29.89 34.70
N GLY A 218 3.52 -31.19 35.00
CA GLY A 218 3.82 -31.77 36.30
C GLY A 218 2.65 -31.82 37.29
N SER A 219 1.57 -31.07 37.05
CA SER A 219 0.33 -31.09 37.84
C SER A 219 -0.84 -31.78 37.11
N SER A 220 -0.93 -31.55 35.80
CA SER A 220 -1.89 -32.14 34.86
C SER A 220 -1.17 -33.01 33.83
N THR A 221 -1.90 -33.95 33.20
CA THR A 221 -1.37 -34.78 32.11
C THR A 221 -2.47 -35.11 31.10
N ALA A 222 -2.24 -34.78 29.83
CA ALA A 222 -3.04 -35.23 28.70
C ALA A 222 -2.33 -36.37 27.95
N LEU A 223 -3.12 -37.34 27.47
CA LEU A 223 -2.63 -38.49 26.71
C LEU A 223 -3.35 -38.54 25.36
N LEU A 224 -2.60 -38.48 24.26
CA LEU A 224 -3.13 -38.55 22.90
C LEU A 224 -2.65 -39.83 22.21
N ALA A 225 -3.58 -40.73 21.89
CA ALA A 225 -3.30 -41.88 21.05
C ALA A 225 -3.27 -41.45 19.57
N VAL A 226 -2.21 -41.84 18.86
CA VAL A 226 -2.06 -41.66 17.41
C VAL A 226 -1.57 -42.96 16.76
N MET A 227 -2.19 -43.34 15.65
CA MET A 227 -1.73 -44.46 14.83
C MET A 227 -0.70 -43.93 13.83
N PRO A 228 0.55 -44.43 13.85
CA PRO A 228 1.56 -44.00 12.90
C PRO A 228 1.27 -44.53 11.50
N SER A 229 1.73 -43.79 10.49
CA SER A 229 1.72 -44.18 9.08
C SER A 229 3.14 -44.17 8.55
N ASN A 230 3.61 -45.29 7.99
CA ASN A 230 4.97 -45.45 7.45
C ASN A 230 6.11 -45.08 8.42
N GLY A 231 5.91 -45.25 9.75
CA GLY A 231 6.89 -44.89 10.79
C GLY A 231 6.82 -43.43 11.27
N PHE A 232 5.89 -42.62 10.73
CA PHE A 232 5.66 -41.23 11.12
C PHE A 232 4.35 -41.09 11.90
N PHE A 233 4.28 -40.18 12.87
CA PHE A 233 3.04 -39.77 13.51
C PHE A 233 2.90 -38.25 13.54
N SER A 234 1.66 -37.77 13.53
CA SER A 234 1.32 -36.36 13.69
C SER A 234 -0.05 -36.22 14.34
N LYS A 235 -0.20 -35.27 15.26
CA LYS A 235 -1.42 -35.02 16.01
C LYS A 235 -1.53 -33.54 16.41
N GLU A 236 -2.73 -32.99 16.28
CA GLU A 236 -3.03 -31.65 16.79
C GLU A 236 -3.29 -31.66 18.29
N TYR A 237 -2.87 -30.59 18.97
CA TYR A 237 -3.22 -30.32 20.36
C TYR A 237 -3.48 -28.83 20.57
N ARG A 238 -4.54 -28.50 21.32
CA ARG A 238 -4.88 -27.13 21.72
C ARG A 238 -4.60 -26.95 23.20
N PHE A 239 -3.84 -25.93 23.57
CA PHE A 239 -3.60 -25.60 24.97
C PHE A 239 -4.73 -24.73 25.51
N GLU A 240 -5.40 -25.20 26.56
CA GLU A 240 -6.53 -24.48 27.19
C GLU A 240 -6.14 -23.77 28.49
N GLU A 241 -4.90 -23.97 28.95
CA GLU A 241 -4.33 -23.37 30.16
C GLU A 241 -2.94 -22.77 29.87
N LEU A 242 -2.52 -21.79 30.67
CA LEU A 242 -1.19 -21.18 30.62
C LEU A 242 -0.19 -22.03 31.40
N GLY A 243 1.02 -22.21 30.86
CA GLY A 243 2.08 -22.93 31.56
C GLY A 243 3.22 -23.35 30.65
N THR A 244 4.20 -24.04 31.23
CA THR A 244 5.26 -24.73 30.49
C THR A 244 4.99 -26.22 30.54
N TYR A 245 4.81 -26.83 29.38
CA TYR A 245 4.50 -28.24 29.20
C TYR A 245 5.72 -28.99 28.68
N GLU A 246 6.00 -30.14 29.27
CA GLU A 246 6.85 -31.18 28.69
C GLU A 246 6.01 -32.11 27.80
N ILE A 247 6.50 -32.36 26.59
CA ILE A 247 5.85 -33.21 25.60
C ILE A 247 6.83 -34.30 25.18
N TYR A 248 6.38 -35.55 25.25
CA TYR A 248 7.13 -36.72 24.82
C TYR A 248 6.17 -37.80 24.32
N ALA A 249 6.66 -38.76 23.55
CA ALA A 249 5.89 -39.89 23.07
C ALA A 249 6.36 -41.19 23.72
N THR A 250 5.45 -42.17 23.81
CA THR A 250 5.70 -43.52 24.31
C THR A 250 5.12 -44.56 23.37
N GLN A 251 5.83 -45.67 23.15
CA GLN A 251 5.43 -46.75 22.25
C GLN A 251 6.18 -48.04 22.64
N GLY A 252 5.46 -49.13 22.88
CA GLY A 252 6.07 -50.45 23.14
C GLY A 252 6.96 -50.56 24.40
N GLY A 253 6.96 -49.55 25.27
CA GLY A 253 7.85 -49.44 26.44
C GLY A 253 8.99 -48.42 26.24
N GLU A 254 9.27 -48.01 25.02
CA GLU A 254 10.22 -46.94 24.69
C GLU A 254 9.62 -45.55 24.88
N ARG A 255 10.48 -44.54 25.05
CA ARG A 255 10.13 -43.11 25.19
C ARG A 255 10.99 -42.26 24.25
N SER A 256 10.40 -41.24 23.62
CA SER A 256 11.12 -40.29 22.75
C SER A 256 11.96 -39.26 23.53
N ASN A 257 12.67 -38.40 22.79
CA ASN A 257 13.09 -37.09 23.31
C ASN A 257 11.90 -36.30 23.92
N THR A 258 12.21 -35.36 24.80
CA THR A 258 11.22 -34.47 25.42
C THR A 258 11.38 -33.05 24.87
N VAL A 259 10.29 -32.44 24.45
CA VAL A 259 10.21 -31.04 23.98
C VAL A 259 9.48 -30.21 25.02
N SER A 260 9.99 -29.01 25.30
CA SER A 260 9.33 -28.03 26.16
C SER A 260 8.59 -27.00 25.31
N VAL A 261 7.34 -26.71 25.68
CA VAL A 261 6.43 -25.73 25.06
C VAL A 261 5.93 -24.79 26.15
N THR A 262 5.99 -23.47 25.93
CA THR A 262 5.49 -22.47 26.90
C THR A 262 4.31 -21.70 26.30
N VAL A 263 3.15 -21.83 26.94
CA VAL A 263 1.90 -21.23 26.45
C VAL A 263 1.81 -19.77 26.87
N GLY A 264 1.81 -18.87 25.90
CA GLY A 264 1.70 -17.43 26.08
C GLY A 264 0.25 -16.93 26.27
N LYS A 265 0.10 -15.68 26.69
CA LYS A 265 -1.21 -15.02 26.80
C LYS A 265 -1.81 -14.74 25.41
N ILE A 266 -3.13 -14.57 25.35
CA ILE A 266 -3.82 -14.15 24.13
C ILE A 266 -3.51 -12.66 23.89
N SER A 267 -2.90 -12.32 22.76
CA SER A 267 -2.64 -10.93 22.40
C SER A 267 -3.94 -10.13 22.21
N THR A 268 -3.90 -8.80 22.37
CA THR A 268 -5.08 -7.94 22.33
C THR A 268 -4.89 -6.71 21.45
N ALA A 269 -6.00 -6.16 20.95
CA ALA A 269 -5.99 -5.02 20.02
C ALA A 269 -7.04 -3.96 20.38
N PHE A 270 -6.69 -2.70 20.10
CA PHE A 270 -7.63 -1.57 20.13
C PHE A 270 -8.19 -1.30 18.73
N VAL A 271 -9.48 -1.57 18.55
CA VAL A 271 -10.26 -1.33 17.35
C VAL A 271 -10.81 0.10 17.40
N VAL A 272 -10.12 1.05 16.76
CA VAL A 272 -10.40 2.50 16.87
C VAL A 272 -9.83 3.30 15.70
N ASP A 273 -10.54 4.36 15.29
CA ASP A 273 -10.06 5.34 14.30
C ASP A 273 -8.70 5.92 14.71
N GLY A 274 -7.73 5.93 13.79
CA GLY A 274 -6.39 6.47 14.06
C GLY A 274 -6.35 8.00 14.16
N THR A 275 -7.34 8.71 13.59
CA THR A 275 -7.43 10.17 13.65
C THR A 275 -8.88 10.65 13.69
N TYR A 276 -9.16 11.57 14.60
CA TYR A 276 -10.42 12.32 14.67
C TYR A 276 -10.13 13.81 14.42
N SER A 277 -11.07 14.52 13.79
CA SER A 277 -10.94 15.98 13.65
C SER A 277 -12.26 16.72 13.82
N THR A 278 -12.18 17.92 14.37
CA THR A 278 -13.31 18.85 14.53
C THR A 278 -12.81 20.30 14.48
N PHE A 279 -13.70 21.27 14.45
CA PHE A 279 -13.35 22.67 14.70
C PHE A 279 -13.18 22.92 16.20
N ILE A 280 -12.41 23.95 16.58
CA ILE A 280 -12.35 24.40 17.98
C ILE A 280 -13.76 24.62 18.54
N ASN A 281 -13.95 24.41 19.84
CA ASN A 281 -15.27 24.40 20.47
C ASN A 281 -16.26 23.34 19.91
N GLY A 282 -15.82 22.46 19.00
CA GLY A 282 -16.41 21.16 18.75
C GLY A 282 -16.01 20.14 19.83
N THR A 283 -16.74 19.03 19.87
CA THR A 283 -16.43 17.89 20.75
C THR A 283 -16.10 16.69 19.87
N ILE A 284 -14.90 16.14 20.01
CA ILE A 284 -14.58 14.81 19.48
C ILE A 284 -15.05 13.79 20.51
N GLU A 285 -15.71 12.73 20.04
CA GLU A 285 -15.95 11.54 20.84
C GLU A 285 -15.09 10.40 20.28
N LEU A 286 -13.99 10.11 20.97
CA LEU A 286 -13.15 8.95 20.69
C LEU A 286 -13.97 7.72 21.12
N ARG A 287 -14.25 6.80 20.20
CA ARG A 287 -14.99 5.55 20.44
C ARG A 287 -14.21 4.38 19.85
N GLY A 288 -14.13 3.27 20.56
CA GLY A 288 -13.49 2.05 20.05
C GLY A 288 -13.87 0.82 20.86
N LYS A 289 -13.28 -0.32 20.51
CA LYS A 289 -13.38 -1.58 21.26
C LYS A 289 -12.02 -2.14 21.61
N LEU A 290 -11.95 -2.85 22.74
CA LEU A 290 -10.86 -3.76 23.08
C LEU A 290 -11.30 -5.19 22.71
N VAL A 291 -10.48 -5.88 21.91
CA VAL A 291 -10.72 -7.27 21.50
C VAL A 291 -9.49 -8.14 21.75
N ASP A 292 -9.71 -9.45 21.88
CA ASP A 292 -8.63 -10.45 21.83
C ASP A 292 -8.25 -10.80 20.38
N TYR A 293 -7.18 -11.57 20.24
CA TYR A 293 -6.69 -12.10 18.96
C TYR A 293 -7.74 -12.94 18.19
N TYR A 294 -8.72 -13.54 18.89
CA TYR A 294 -9.81 -14.31 18.29
C TYR A 294 -11.01 -13.43 17.90
N GLY A 295 -10.88 -12.10 17.96
CA GLY A 295 -11.93 -11.13 17.65
C GLY A 295 -13.01 -11.04 18.72
N ARG A 296 -12.81 -11.61 19.92
CA ARG A 296 -13.80 -11.59 21.00
C ARG A 296 -13.73 -10.25 21.74
N PRO A 297 -14.87 -9.62 22.04
CA PRO A 297 -14.88 -8.38 22.81
C PRO A 297 -14.43 -8.61 24.26
N LEU A 298 -13.56 -7.73 24.77
CA LEU A 298 -13.05 -7.80 26.14
C LEU A 298 -13.76 -6.78 27.04
N GLY A 299 -14.93 -7.17 27.53
CA GLY A 299 -15.73 -6.37 28.45
C GLY A 299 -15.20 -6.33 29.89
N GLU A 300 -15.67 -5.34 30.65
CA GLU A 300 -15.33 -5.12 32.07
C GLU A 300 -13.82 -4.94 32.34
N ARG A 301 -13.05 -4.47 31.35
CA ARG A 301 -11.60 -4.25 31.44
C ARG A 301 -11.25 -2.79 31.66
N ASN A 302 -10.29 -2.54 32.54
CA ASN A 302 -9.71 -1.23 32.77
C ASN A 302 -8.79 -0.84 31.61
N VAL A 303 -9.17 0.18 30.83
CA VAL A 303 -8.35 0.75 29.76
C VAL A 303 -8.02 2.21 30.06
N SER A 304 -6.74 2.57 29.96
CA SER A 304 -6.26 3.94 30.12
C SER A 304 -6.37 4.68 28.79
N ILE A 305 -7.13 5.77 28.77
CA ILE A 305 -7.33 6.65 27.61
C ILE A 305 -6.65 7.98 27.92
N GLY A 306 -5.37 8.10 27.58
CA GLY A 306 -4.52 9.22 27.98
C GLY A 306 -4.30 9.23 29.50
N ASN A 307 -4.82 10.26 30.17
CA ASN A 307 -4.66 10.48 31.62
C ASN A 307 -5.84 9.98 32.48
N SER A 308 -6.70 9.11 31.96
CA SER A 308 -7.87 8.61 32.70
C SER A 308 -8.20 7.18 32.32
N THR A 309 -8.58 6.39 33.30
CA THR A 309 -9.03 5.00 33.11
C THR A 309 -10.54 4.99 32.89
N VAL A 310 -11.00 4.15 31.98
CA VAL A 310 -12.41 3.77 31.84
C VAL A 310 -12.53 2.25 31.87
N VAL A 311 -13.69 1.74 32.25
CA VAL A 311 -14.03 0.32 32.15
C VAL A 311 -14.71 0.08 30.81
N THR A 312 -14.33 -0.95 30.06
CA THR A 312 -15.03 -1.34 28.83
C THR A 312 -16.43 -1.87 29.13
N GLY A 313 -17.40 -1.54 28.28
CA GLY A 313 -18.74 -2.14 28.33
C GLY A 313 -18.69 -3.63 27.97
N PRO A 314 -19.81 -4.38 28.13
CA PRO A 314 -19.84 -5.83 27.91
C PRO A 314 -19.32 -6.26 26.53
N ASP A 315 -19.58 -5.45 25.49
CA ASP A 315 -19.14 -5.68 24.12
C ASP A 315 -17.73 -5.12 23.83
N GLY A 316 -16.91 -4.94 24.87
CA GLY A 316 -15.53 -4.44 24.81
C GLY A 316 -15.43 -2.95 24.48
N ASP A 317 -16.56 -2.23 24.40
CA ASP A 317 -16.63 -0.86 23.94
C ASP A 317 -16.14 0.15 24.99
N PHE A 318 -15.56 1.24 24.51
CA PHE A 318 -15.18 2.39 25.33
C PHE A 318 -15.39 3.68 24.56
N SER A 319 -15.61 4.77 25.31
CA SER A 319 -15.67 6.10 24.74
C SER A 319 -15.10 7.18 25.66
N ARG A 320 -14.56 8.25 25.07
CA ARG A 320 -14.15 9.45 25.79
C ARG A 320 -14.33 10.70 24.94
N ARG A 321 -14.98 11.71 25.51
CA ARG A 321 -15.21 13.02 24.88
C ARG A 321 -14.06 13.99 25.16
N TYR A 322 -13.63 14.70 24.12
CA TYR A 322 -12.55 15.69 24.12
C TYR A 322 -13.03 16.99 23.51
N ARG A 323 -12.65 18.12 24.11
CA ARG A 323 -13.01 19.47 23.67
C ARG A 323 -11.83 20.41 23.90
N LEU A 324 -11.45 21.18 22.89
CA LEU A 324 -10.50 22.29 23.01
C LEU A 324 -11.13 23.58 22.47
N ASN A 325 -10.79 24.70 23.10
CA ASN A 325 -11.13 26.05 22.65
C ASN A 325 -10.06 26.68 21.74
N ARG A 326 -8.94 25.99 21.51
CA ARG A 326 -7.81 26.44 20.68
C ARG A 326 -7.45 25.37 19.66
N ALA A 327 -6.95 25.80 18.51
CA ALA A 327 -6.51 24.88 17.47
C ALA A 327 -5.23 24.15 17.89
N GLY A 328 -5.08 22.91 17.42
CA GLY A 328 -3.93 22.08 17.74
C GLY A 328 -4.21 20.59 17.63
N THR A 329 -3.16 19.80 17.83
CA THR A 329 -3.18 18.35 17.73
C THR A 329 -2.82 17.73 19.07
N ILE A 330 -3.66 16.83 19.57
CA ILE A 330 -3.39 16.01 20.76
C ILE A 330 -3.16 14.56 20.31
N LYS A 331 -2.13 13.91 20.85
CA LYS A 331 -1.97 12.46 20.78
C LYS A 331 -2.50 11.85 22.06
N VAL A 332 -3.45 10.93 21.94
CA VAL A 332 -4.04 10.18 23.06
C VAL A 332 -3.55 8.74 22.97
N THR A 333 -2.77 8.31 23.95
CA THR A 333 -2.37 6.91 24.09
C THR A 333 -3.49 6.12 24.77
N LEU A 334 -3.98 5.10 24.10
CA LEU A 334 -4.80 4.04 24.68
C LEU A 334 -3.86 2.95 25.20
N THR A 335 -4.13 2.41 26.40
CA THR A 335 -3.35 1.31 26.98
C THR A 335 -4.25 0.38 27.77
N PHE A 336 -4.19 -0.92 27.45
CA PHE A 336 -4.70 -2.00 28.28
C PHE A 336 -3.50 -2.70 28.93
N GLY A 337 -3.54 -2.93 30.24
CA GLY A 337 -2.41 -3.49 30.99
C GLY A 337 -2.21 -5.01 30.84
N GLY A 338 -3.12 -5.70 30.14
CA GLY A 338 -3.26 -7.15 30.21
C GLY A 338 -4.10 -7.58 31.40
N ASP A 339 -4.48 -8.86 31.42
CA ASP A 339 -5.08 -9.52 32.58
C ASP A 339 -4.41 -10.87 32.84
N GLU A 340 -5.08 -11.81 33.51
CA GLU A 340 -4.54 -13.14 33.78
C GLU A 340 -4.19 -13.91 32.49
N VAL A 341 -5.07 -13.85 31.48
CA VAL A 341 -4.98 -14.66 30.24
C VAL A 341 -4.73 -13.84 28.98
N HIS A 342 -4.88 -12.51 29.05
CA HIS A 342 -4.65 -11.58 27.94
C HIS A 342 -3.38 -10.75 28.10
N GLU A 343 -2.66 -10.54 27.00
CA GLU A 343 -1.53 -9.62 26.93
C GLU A 343 -2.00 -8.16 26.90
N GLY A 344 -1.16 -7.25 27.40
CA GLY A 344 -1.42 -5.80 27.31
C GLY A 344 -1.19 -5.26 25.90
N THR A 345 -1.89 -4.17 25.57
CA THR A 345 -1.80 -3.54 24.24
C THR A 345 -1.84 -2.02 24.33
N SER A 346 -1.30 -1.32 23.33
CA SER A 346 -1.25 0.13 23.32
C SER A 346 -1.39 0.71 21.90
N ARG A 347 -2.16 1.80 21.76
CA ARG A 347 -2.42 2.45 20.46
C ARG A 347 -2.50 3.96 20.61
N VAL A 348 -1.90 4.72 19.70
CA VAL A 348 -1.95 6.20 19.73
C VAL A 348 -2.98 6.70 18.72
N VAL A 349 -3.97 7.45 19.23
CA VAL A 349 -5.00 8.13 18.44
C VAL A 349 -4.68 9.62 18.34
N THR A 350 -4.87 10.23 17.17
CA THR A 350 -4.61 11.67 16.95
C THR A 350 -5.92 12.46 16.91
N LEU A 351 -6.03 13.51 17.73
CA LEU A 351 -7.19 14.40 17.79
C LEU A 351 -6.80 15.77 17.26
N VAL A 352 -7.45 16.23 16.18
CA VAL A 352 -7.12 17.50 15.51
C VAL A 352 -8.25 18.52 15.67
N PHE A 353 -7.96 19.62 16.36
CA PHE A 353 -8.87 20.76 16.50
C PHE A 353 -8.43 21.87 15.54
N ARG A 354 -9.30 22.23 14.60
CA ARG A 354 -9.02 23.19 13.52
C ARG A 354 -9.67 24.54 13.80
N LYS A 355 -9.05 25.62 13.34
CA LYS A 355 -9.73 26.93 13.25
C LYS A 355 -10.85 26.85 12.23
N TYR A 356 -11.88 27.69 12.38
CA TYR A 356 -12.94 27.80 11.37
C TYR A 356 -12.36 28.38 10.07
N PRO A 357 -12.73 27.86 8.88
CA PRO A 357 -12.26 28.41 7.62
C PRO A 357 -12.80 29.82 7.40
N VAL A 358 -12.09 30.58 6.56
CA VAL A 358 -12.53 31.88 6.05
C VAL A 358 -12.32 31.85 4.54
N SER A 359 -13.25 32.43 3.79
CA SER A 359 -13.14 32.66 2.35
C SER A 359 -13.24 34.16 2.07
N ILE A 360 -12.42 34.67 1.15
CA ILE A 360 -12.46 36.07 0.71
C ILE A 360 -12.65 36.10 -0.80
N GLY A 361 -13.61 36.87 -1.29
CA GLY A 361 -13.78 37.18 -2.71
C GLY A 361 -13.42 38.63 -2.98
N LEU A 362 -12.80 38.91 -4.12
CA LEU A 362 -12.50 40.26 -4.59
C LEU A 362 -12.95 40.41 -6.05
N ASP A 363 -13.65 41.50 -6.34
CA ASP A 363 -14.07 41.90 -7.69
C ASP A 363 -13.65 43.36 -7.98
N GLY A 364 -13.50 43.69 -9.26
CA GLY A 364 -13.02 45.00 -9.69
C GLY A 364 -12.54 45.02 -11.15
N PRO A 365 -12.22 46.22 -11.66
CA PRO A 365 -11.84 46.39 -13.07
C PRO A 365 -10.45 45.80 -13.36
N THR A 366 -10.30 45.28 -14.58
CA THR A 366 -9.02 44.74 -15.10
C THR A 366 -8.22 45.76 -15.91
N GLU A 367 -8.80 46.92 -16.27
CA GLU A 367 -8.13 47.97 -17.03
C GLU A 367 -8.48 49.38 -16.50
N THR A 368 -7.51 50.30 -16.54
CA THR A 368 -7.75 51.73 -16.25
C THR A 368 -6.69 52.64 -16.89
N ALA A 369 -6.89 53.96 -16.83
CA ALA A 369 -5.92 54.96 -17.26
C ALA A 369 -5.13 55.55 -16.07
N PRO A 370 -3.89 56.01 -16.26
CA PRO A 370 -3.13 56.72 -15.23
C PRO A 370 -3.90 57.88 -14.62
N GLY A 371 -3.91 57.97 -13.28
CA GLY A 371 -4.60 59.01 -12.52
C GLY A 371 -6.12 58.87 -12.44
N LYS A 372 -6.70 57.76 -12.91
CA LYS A 372 -8.11 57.43 -12.68
C LYS A 372 -8.30 56.60 -11.43
N GLU A 373 -9.20 57.03 -10.56
CA GLU A 373 -9.67 56.23 -9.44
C GLU A 373 -10.47 55.02 -9.94
N VAL A 374 -10.17 53.84 -9.40
CA VAL A 374 -10.89 52.59 -9.62
C VAL A 374 -11.39 52.02 -8.30
N ALA A 375 -12.61 51.51 -8.29
CA ALA A 375 -13.22 50.89 -7.12
C ALA A 375 -13.10 49.36 -7.19
N PHE A 376 -12.89 48.75 -6.04
CA PHE A 376 -12.89 47.32 -5.80
C PHE A 376 -13.94 46.99 -4.74
N GLU A 377 -14.65 45.88 -4.93
CA GLU A 377 -15.64 45.36 -3.99
C GLU A 377 -15.25 43.94 -3.61
N GLY A 378 -15.56 43.53 -2.39
CA GLY A 378 -15.20 42.20 -1.92
C GLY A 378 -16.08 41.70 -0.80
N THR A 379 -16.00 40.39 -0.58
CA THR A 379 -16.81 39.66 0.40
C THR A 379 -15.92 38.80 1.29
N ILE A 380 -16.38 38.57 2.52
CA ILE A 380 -15.76 37.64 3.47
C ILE A 380 -16.83 36.74 4.07
N ASP A 381 -16.59 35.43 4.03
CA ASP A 381 -17.42 34.41 4.69
C ASP A 381 -16.59 33.63 5.72
N PRO A 382 -17.04 33.52 6.98
CA PRO A 382 -18.20 34.19 7.56
C PRO A 382 -18.04 35.72 7.59
N ALA A 383 -19.15 36.43 7.83
CA ALA A 383 -19.19 37.88 7.91
C ALA A 383 -18.41 38.42 9.13
N LEU A 384 -17.09 38.61 8.97
CA LEU A 384 -16.17 39.04 10.03
C LEU A 384 -15.86 40.54 9.95
N GLU A 385 -16.11 41.26 11.05
CA GLU A 385 -15.70 42.66 11.23
C GLU A 385 -14.23 42.72 11.72
N VAL A 386 -13.31 42.29 10.87
CA VAL A 386 -11.86 42.20 11.15
C VAL A 386 -11.06 42.99 10.12
N PRO A 387 -9.90 43.58 10.48
CA PRO A 387 -9.05 44.25 9.51
C PRO A 387 -8.48 43.24 8.51
N LEU A 388 -8.66 43.54 7.22
CA LEU A 388 -8.06 42.86 6.09
C LEU A 388 -6.96 43.75 5.50
N THR A 389 -5.84 43.16 5.08
CA THR A 389 -4.74 43.91 4.46
C THR A 389 -4.85 43.80 2.94
N VAL A 390 -4.89 44.95 2.25
CA VAL A 390 -4.82 45.03 0.79
C VAL A 390 -3.35 45.01 0.37
N TYR A 391 -3.01 44.10 -0.53
CA TYR A 391 -1.67 43.99 -1.13
C TYR A 391 -1.70 44.50 -2.57
N ILE A 392 -0.64 45.21 -2.97
CA ILE A 392 -0.41 45.67 -4.33
C ILE A 392 1.01 45.26 -4.74
N ASN A 393 1.15 44.48 -5.80
CA ASN A 393 2.43 43.89 -6.25
C ASN A 393 3.20 43.20 -5.12
N GLY A 394 2.48 42.39 -4.32
CA GLY A 394 3.04 41.65 -3.19
C GLY A 394 3.43 42.50 -1.96
N SER A 395 3.23 43.82 -2.00
CA SER A 395 3.53 44.73 -0.88
C SER A 395 2.26 45.14 -0.13
N PRO A 396 2.21 45.10 1.21
CA PRO A 396 1.05 45.53 1.98
C PRO A 396 0.87 47.04 1.84
N ALA A 397 -0.30 47.47 1.35
CA ALA A 397 -0.57 48.87 1.03
C ALA A 397 -1.35 49.58 2.14
N PHE A 398 -2.51 49.05 2.52
CA PHE A 398 -3.39 49.60 3.55
C PHE A 398 -4.38 48.54 4.05
N ASN A 399 -5.14 48.85 5.10
CA ASN A 399 -6.16 47.95 5.64
C ASN A 399 -7.58 48.42 5.29
N VAL A 400 -8.49 47.46 5.09
CA VAL A 400 -9.93 47.67 4.95
C VAL A 400 -10.66 46.82 5.99
N THR A 401 -11.76 47.32 6.55
CA THR A 401 -12.58 46.56 7.52
C THR A 401 -13.94 46.26 6.90
N PRO A 402 -14.34 44.99 6.74
CA PRO A 402 -15.67 44.64 6.25
C PRO A 402 -16.77 45.03 7.22
N SER A 403 -17.94 45.36 6.68
CA SER A 403 -19.19 45.47 7.42
C SER A 403 -20.18 44.46 6.85
N ASN A 404 -20.80 43.68 7.75
CA ASN A 404 -21.75 42.61 7.39
C ASN A 404 -21.26 41.67 6.26
N GLY A 405 -19.96 41.32 6.27
CA GLY A 405 -19.36 40.42 5.29
C GLY A 405 -19.01 41.05 3.93
N THR A 406 -19.12 42.37 3.79
CA THR A 406 -18.79 43.10 2.55
C THR A 406 -17.78 44.21 2.81
N PHE A 407 -16.90 44.48 1.86
CA PHE A 407 -15.93 45.59 1.92
C PHE A 407 -15.72 46.22 0.54
N SER A 408 -15.24 47.46 0.52
CA SER A 408 -14.85 48.15 -0.71
C SER A 408 -13.70 49.11 -0.45
N PHE A 409 -12.89 49.37 -1.48
CA PHE A 409 -11.80 50.35 -1.45
C PHE A 409 -11.54 50.92 -2.84
N THR A 410 -10.81 52.03 -2.93
CA THR A 410 -10.38 52.61 -4.21
C THR A 410 -8.85 52.68 -4.31
N ILE A 411 -8.34 52.63 -5.54
CA ILE A 411 -6.92 52.82 -5.89
C ILE A 411 -6.84 53.81 -7.05
N THR A 412 -5.83 54.69 -7.04
CA THR A 412 -5.55 55.63 -8.15
C THR A 412 -4.11 55.41 -8.65
N PRO A 413 -3.89 54.58 -9.69
CA PRO A 413 -2.55 54.29 -10.18
C PRO A 413 -2.01 55.44 -11.04
N GLU A 414 -0.89 56.06 -10.64
CA GLU A 414 -0.30 57.19 -11.35
C GLU A 414 0.55 56.81 -12.57
N LYS A 415 1.03 55.56 -12.64
CA LYS A 415 2.01 55.11 -13.63
C LYS A 415 1.45 53.98 -14.50
N PRO A 416 1.71 53.99 -15.83
CA PRO A 416 1.47 52.84 -16.69
C PRO A 416 2.17 51.58 -16.20
N GLY A 417 1.54 50.43 -16.41
CA GLY A 417 2.06 49.12 -16.00
C GLY A 417 0.95 48.19 -15.52
N THR A 418 1.32 47.06 -14.94
CA THR A 418 0.37 46.08 -14.38
C THR A 418 0.45 46.12 -12.85
N LEU A 419 -0.72 46.07 -12.20
CA LEU A 419 -0.83 45.91 -10.74
C LEU A 419 -1.53 44.59 -10.41
N GLU A 420 -0.89 43.76 -9.59
CA GLU A 420 -1.50 42.59 -8.96
C GLU A 420 -2.07 43.00 -7.61
N ILE A 421 -3.36 42.80 -7.41
CA ILE A 421 -4.11 43.29 -6.24
C ILE A 421 -4.84 42.11 -5.60
N HIS A 422 -4.63 41.90 -4.30
CA HIS A 422 -5.33 40.89 -3.51
C HIS A 422 -5.51 41.34 -2.06
N VAL A 423 -6.36 40.64 -1.31
CA VAL A 423 -6.71 40.97 0.06
C VAL A 423 -6.48 39.77 0.97
N GLU A 424 -5.77 39.98 2.08
CA GLU A 424 -5.47 38.92 3.05
C GLU A 424 -6.09 39.18 4.42
N PHE A 425 -6.62 38.12 5.01
CA PHE A 425 -6.87 37.99 6.44
C PHE A 425 -5.76 37.13 7.07
N PRO A 426 -4.95 37.65 8.00
CA PRO A 426 -3.87 36.86 8.63
C PRO A 426 -4.38 35.73 9.54
N GLY A 427 -5.68 35.67 9.83
CA GLY A 427 -6.27 34.75 10.78
C GLY A 427 -6.43 35.34 12.18
N SER A 428 -7.11 34.62 13.05
CA SER A 428 -7.24 34.92 14.49
C SER A 428 -7.10 33.63 15.30
N ASP A 429 -7.26 33.66 16.63
CA ASP A 429 -7.29 32.41 17.42
C ASP A 429 -8.45 31.48 17.02
N VAL A 430 -9.53 32.05 16.49
CA VAL A 430 -10.77 31.35 16.14
C VAL A 430 -10.81 30.93 14.67
N TYR A 431 -10.35 31.81 13.78
CA TYR A 431 -10.49 31.70 12.33
C TYR A 431 -9.14 31.50 11.64
N ALA A 432 -9.11 30.65 10.62
CA ALA A 432 -7.95 30.48 9.77
C ALA A 432 -7.65 31.76 8.97
N GLY A 433 -6.39 31.95 8.59
CA GLY A 433 -6.05 32.98 7.61
C GLY A 433 -6.57 32.60 6.22
N ALA A 434 -6.85 33.62 5.41
CA ALA A 434 -7.40 33.48 4.07
C ALA A 434 -6.85 34.59 3.16
N SER A 435 -6.82 34.33 1.85
CA SER A 435 -6.46 35.30 0.82
C SER A 435 -7.53 35.27 -0.27
N SER A 436 -7.79 36.42 -0.90
CA SER A 436 -8.71 36.51 -2.03
C SER A 436 -8.11 35.92 -3.31
N ASN A 437 -8.91 35.84 -4.36
CA ASN A 437 -8.37 35.84 -5.71
C ASN A 437 -7.54 37.10 -5.98
N VAL A 438 -6.56 36.99 -6.88
CA VAL A 438 -5.75 38.13 -7.36
C VAL A 438 -6.45 38.76 -8.56
N ILE A 439 -6.60 40.08 -8.55
CA ILE A 439 -7.01 40.86 -9.73
C ILE A 439 -5.77 41.48 -10.36
N VAL A 440 -5.69 41.38 -11.69
CA VAL A 440 -4.61 41.97 -12.50
C VAL A 440 -5.18 43.20 -13.20
N LEU A 441 -4.77 44.39 -12.74
CA LEU A 441 -5.19 45.68 -13.29
C LEU A 441 -4.11 46.22 -14.24
N ALA A 442 -4.44 46.32 -15.53
CA ALA A 442 -3.59 46.96 -16.53
C ALA A 442 -3.86 48.47 -16.57
N VAL A 443 -2.81 49.27 -16.33
CA VAL A 443 -2.84 50.73 -16.34
C VAL A 443 -2.29 51.21 -17.68
N ILE A 444 -3.20 51.54 -18.60
CA ILE A 444 -2.90 51.83 -20.01
C ILE A 444 -3.00 53.35 -20.24
N PRO A 445 -1.95 54.03 -20.73
CA PRO A 445 -2.02 55.46 -21.03
C PRO A 445 -3.05 55.69 -22.17
N PRO A 446 -3.87 56.74 -22.10
CA PRO A 446 -4.81 57.04 -23.18
C PRO A 446 -4.05 57.24 -24.48
N GLU A 447 -4.44 56.54 -25.56
CA GLU A 447 -3.83 56.72 -26.88
C GLU A 447 -3.81 58.22 -27.23
N SER A 448 -2.62 58.78 -27.43
CA SER A 448 -2.53 60.18 -27.79
C SER A 448 -3.16 60.37 -29.17
N MET A 449 -4.28 61.11 -29.22
CA MET A 449 -5.02 61.35 -30.47
C MET A 449 -4.12 61.96 -31.57
N ALA A 450 -3.04 62.64 -31.17
CA ALA A 450 -1.97 63.11 -32.05
C ALA A 450 -1.33 62.00 -32.91
N ALA A 451 -1.09 60.80 -32.36
CA ALA A 451 -0.53 59.69 -33.11
C ALA A 451 -1.49 59.18 -34.20
N ARG A 452 -2.80 59.08 -33.89
CA ARG A 452 -3.84 58.75 -34.88
C ARG A 452 -3.93 59.80 -35.98
N TYR A 453 -3.92 61.09 -35.64
CA TYR A 453 -3.94 62.17 -36.65
C TYR A 453 -2.67 62.20 -37.51
N LEU A 454 -1.50 61.87 -36.96
CA LEU A 454 -0.28 61.70 -37.75
C LEU A 454 -0.40 60.53 -38.74
N VAL A 455 -0.92 59.37 -38.31
CA VAL A 455 -1.11 58.22 -39.21
C VAL A 455 -2.17 58.52 -40.28
N ILE A 456 -3.27 59.18 -39.94
CA ILE A 456 -4.28 59.63 -40.93
C ILE A 456 -3.69 60.67 -41.89
N GLY A 457 -2.85 61.59 -41.41
CA GLY A 457 -2.09 62.54 -42.24
C GLY A 457 -1.12 61.83 -43.20
N VAL A 458 -0.36 60.85 -42.72
CA VAL A 458 0.55 60.05 -43.55
C VAL A 458 -0.23 59.21 -44.56
N LEU A 459 -1.35 58.59 -44.16
CA LEU A 459 -2.19 57.80 -45.06
C LEU A 459 -2.90 58.66 -46.12
N THR A 460 -3.35 59.87 -45.78
CA THR A 460 -3.95 60.79 -46.78
C THR A 460 -2.90 61.33 -47.75
N VAL A 461 -1.69 61.68 -47.28
CA VAL A 461 -0.56 62.02 -48.15
C VAL A 461 -0.14 60.83 -49.03
N ALA A 462 -0.09 59.62 -48.47
CA ALA A 462 0.24 58.41 -49.21
C ALA A 462 -0.86 58.05 -50.23
N LEU A 463 -2.14 58.26 -49.93
CA LEU A 463 -3.25 58.08 -50.86
C LEU A 463 -3.17 59.10 -52.02
N VAL A 464 -2.90 60.36 -51.72
CA VAL A 464 -2.70 61.40 -52.76
C VAL A 464 -1.49 61.07 -53.64
N ALA A 465 -0.38 60.66 -53.03
CA ALA A 465 0.81 60.21 -53.76
C ALA A 465 0.52 58.95 -54.60
N ALA A 466 -0.21 57.98 -54.07
CA ALA A 466 -0.61 56.77 -54.78
C ALA A 466 -1.56 57.08 -55.95
N VAL A 467 -2.51 58.01 -55.81
CA VAL A 467 -3.37 58.46 -56.91
C VAL A 467 -2.56 59.18 -57.99
N ILE A 468 -1.56 60.00 -57.62
CA ILE A 468 -0.64 60.65 -58.57
C ILE A 468 0.23 59.61 -59.30
N VAL A 469 0.72 58.58 -58.59
CA VAL A 469 1.56 57.52 -59.16
C VAL A 469 0.75 56.55 -60.02
N MET A 470 -0.47 56.17 -59.61
CA MET A 470 -1.38 55.32 -60.39
C MET A 470 -1.88 56.03 -61.65
N ARG A 471 -2.11 57.35 -61.61
CA ARG A 471 -2.34 58.17 -62.82
C ARG A 471 -1.14 58.24 -63.79
N LYS A 472 0.02 57.72 -63.40
CA LYS A 472 1.29 57.86 -64.14
C LYS A 472 2.01 56.53 -64.37
N ARG A 473 1.36 55.39 -64.14
CA ARG A 473 2.03 54.07 -64.18
C ARG A 473 1.14 52.88 -64.59
N GLU A 474 0.21 53.10 -65.52
CA GLU A 474 -0.27 52.01 -66.39
C GLU A 474 0.72 51.79 -67.55
N GLU A 475 1.92 51.28 -67.26
CA GLU A 475 2.85 50.75 -68.28
C GLU A 475 3.96 49.93 -67.58
N THR A 476 4.13 48.65 -67.99
CA THR A 476 5.21 47.69 -67.63
C THR A 476 5.46 47.39 -66.13
N GLY A 477 5.50 46.17 -65.59
CA GLY A 477 5.76 44.85 -66.17
C GLY A 477 6.77 44.07 -65.30
N GLY A 478 6.39 42.89 -64.78
CA GLY A 478 7.24 41.69 -64.65
C GLY A 478 8.37 41.55 -63.60
N GLY A 479 8.07 40.85 -62.49
CA GLY A 479 8.76 39.65 -61.92
C GLY A 479 10.28 39.54 -61.68
N GLY A 480 10.69 38.92 -60.55
CA GLY A 480 12.03 38.30 -60.41
C GLY A 480 12.60 38.00 -59.01
N ARG A 481 12.40 36.76 -58.51
CA ARG A 481 13.36 35.81 -57.84
C ARG A 481 14.44 36.28 -56.83
N GLY A 482 14.63 35.55 -55.71
CA GLY A 482 15.86 35.61 -54.88
C GLY A 482 15.87 34.67 -53.64
N THR A 483 16.96 33.92 -53.41
CA THR A 483 17.12 32.84 -52.39
C THR A 483 18.49 32.84 -51.69
N SER A 484 18.56 32.30 -50.46
CA SER A 484 19.76 31.77 -49.73
C SER A 484 19.25 31.14 -48.39
N HIS A 485 19.96 30.39 -47.51
CA HIS A 485 21.13 29.48 -47.48
C HIS A 485 21.14 28.76 -46.08
N GLN A 486 21.85 27.66 -45.74
CA GLN A 486 22.85 26.85 -46.46
C GLN A 486 22.77 25.32 -46.12
N THR A 487 23.79 24.71 -45.49
CA THR A 487 24.08 23.25 -45.32
C THR A 487 25.20 23.06 -44.25
N PRO A 488 25.86 21.89 -43.94
CA PRO A 488 25.63 20.44 -44.24
C PRO A 488 26.03 19.34 -43.16
N SER A 489 25.66 18.07 -43.41
CA SER A 489 26.46 16.79 -43.30
C SER A 489 27.01 16.23 -41.94
N ARG A 490 27.25 14.91 -41.71
CA ARG A 490 27.01 13.65 -42.47
C ARG A 490 27.08 12.34 -41.61
N ASP A 491 26.47 11.27 -42.14
CA ASP A 491 26.64 9.79 -42.03
C ASP A 491 27.78 9.15 -41.20
N GLU A 492 27.48 7.96 -40.63
CA GLU A 492 28.18 6.68 -40.94
C GLU A 492 27.30 5.44 -40.61
N GLY A 493 27.58 4.27 -41.23
CA GLY A 493 26.68 3.09 -41.27
C GLY A 493 27.26 1.75 -40.72
N PRO A 494 26.51 0.62 -40.76
CA PRO A 494 26.75 -0.53 -39.87
C PRO A 494 27.16 -1.87 -40.54
N ALA A 495 27.79 -2.77 -39.75
CA ALA A 495 27.89 -4.24 -39.95
C ALA A 495 28.57 -4.90 -38.72
N PRO A 496 28.44 -6.23 -38.45
CA PRO A 496 27.42 -7.21 -38.86
C PRO A 496 26.73 -7.92 -37.66
N MET A 497 25.64 -8.67 -37.92
CA MET A 497 24.86 -9.38 -36.87
C MET A 497 25.54 -10.65 -36.31
N GLY A 498 25.52 -10.79 -34.98
CA GLY A 498 25.61 -12.07 -34.27
C GLY A 498 24.24 -12.77 -34.16
N GLU A 499 24.21 -14.00 -33.65
CA GLU A 499 22.98 -14.80 -33.53
C GLU A 499 21.91 -14.09 -32.67
N PRO A 500 20.62 -14.10 -33.08
CA PRO A 500 19.57 -13.40 -32.36
C PRO A 500 19.29 -14.07 -31.01
N VAL A 501 19.63 -13.39 -29.92
CA VAL A 501 19.28 -13.81 -28.56
C VAL A 501 17.79 -13.54 -28.35
N TYR A 502 16.99 -14.60 -28.29
CA TYR A 502 15.56 -14.50 -27.97
C TYR A 502 15.36 -13.98 -26.54
N VAL A 503 14.67 -12.85 -26.40
CA VAL A 503 14.27 -12.29 -25.10
C VAL A 503 12.83 -12.74 -24.80
N PRO A 504 12.58 -13.42 -23.66
CA PRO A 504 11.23 -13.81 -23.24
C PRO A 504 10.26 -12.63 -23.14
N ASP A 505 8.97 -12.91 -23.33
CA ASP A 505 7.94 -11.87 -23.24
C ASP A 505 7.72 -11.36 -21.80
N ASP A 506 7.98 -12.21 -20.81
CA ASP A 506 7.87 -11.90 -19.38
C ASP A 506 9.08 -11.10 -18.85
N VAL A 507 8.79 -10.06 -18.08
CA VAL A 507 9.79 -9.12 -17.51
C VAL A 507 10.69 -9.80 -16.48
N GLY A 508 10.18 -10.78 -15.74
CA GLY A 508 10.97 -11.57 -14.79
C GLY A 508 11.93 -12.53 -15.47
N GLU A 509 11.47 -13.25 -16.48
CA GLU A 509 12.28 -14.21 -17.26
C GLU A 509 13.36 -13.51 -18.11
N ALA A 510 13.01 -12.41 -18.78
CA ALA A 510 13.96 -11.59 -19.52
C ALA A 510 15.06 -11.02 -18.62
N TYR A 511 14.70 -10.54 -17.42
CA TYR A 511 15.70 -10.06 -16.46
C TYR A 511 16.55 -11.20 -15.87
N ARG A 512 15.97 -12.40 -15.66
CA ARG A 512 16.73 -13.60 -15.25
C ARG A 512 17.76 -14.04 -16.30
N LEU A 513 17.41 -13.96 -17.59
CA LEU A 513 18.32 -14.20 -18.71
C LEU A 513 19.48 -13.19 -18.71
N LEU A 514 19.18 -11.90 -18.55
CA LEU A 514 20.17 -10.84 -18.40
C LEU A 514 21.12 -11.08 -17.21
N ARG A 515 20.58 -11.42 -16.04
CA ARG A 515 21.39 -11.69 -14.83
C ARG A 515 22.34 -12.87 -15.01
N ARG A 516 21.89 -13.94 -15.66
CA ARG A 516 22.75 -15.07 -16.04
C ARG A 516 23.93 -14.61 -16.91
N ARG A 517 23.66 -13.75 -17.91
CA ARG A 517 24.69 -13.23 -18.82
C ARG A 517 25.68 -12.30 -18.11
N LEU A 518 25.22 -11.45 -17.18
CA LEU A 518 26.07 -10.58 -16.38
C LEU A 518 26.98 -11.35 -15.42
N ARG A 519 26.46 -12.43 -14.81
CA ARG A 519 27.27 -13.38 -14.03
C ARG A 519 28.37 -14.01 -14.89
N ASP A 520 28.03 -14.50 -16.07
CA ASP A 520 28.99 -15.15 -16.98
C ASP A 520 30.06 -14.19 -17.54
N ALA A 521 29.71 -12.91 -17.70
CA ALA A 521 30.61 -11.88 -18.24
C ALA A 521 31.47 -11.16 -17.18
N PHE A 522 30.93 -10.96 -15.97
CA PHE A 522 31.53 -10.10 -14.94
C PHE A 522 31.67 -10.75 -13.55
N GLY A 523 31.24 -12.01 -13.36
CA GLY A 523 31.34 -12.72 -12.08
C GLY A 523 30.37 -12.24 -10.99
N VAL A 524 29.35 -11.47 -11.36
CA VAL A 524 28.33 -10.94 -10.42
C VAL A 524 27.49 -12.09 -9.84
N GLY A 525 27.52 -12.25 -8.52
CA GLY A 525 26.86 -13.36 -7.83
C GLY A 525 25.34 -13.40 -7.98
N GLU A 526 24.77 -14.63 -8.05
CA GLU A 526 23.33 -14.85 -8.15
C GLU A 526 22.57 -14.47 -6.87
N ASN A 527 23.26 -14.56 -5.73
CA ASN A 527 22.79 -14.20 -4.40
C ASN A 527 22.69 -12.69 -4.13
N LEU A 528 23.13 -11.83 -5.06
CA LEU A 528 22.98 -10.39 -4.95
C LEU A 528 21.57 -9.97 -5.38
N THR A 529 20.98 -8.98 -4.71
CA THR A 529 19.74 -8.32 -5.19
C THR A 529 20.01 -7.53 -6.49
N PRO A 530 18.98 -7.18 -7.28
CA PRO A 530 19.18 -6.39 -8.51
C PRO A 530 19.92 -5.07 -8.29
N ARG A 531 19.68 -4.36 -7.17
CA ARG A 531 20.45 -3.15 -6.79
C ARG A 531 21.90 -3.41 -6.41
N GLU A 532 22.21 -4.54 -5.77
CA GLU A 532 23.58 -4.90 -5.44
C GLU A 532 24.37 -5.35 -6.67
N ALA A 533 23.71 -6.08 -7.58
CA ALA A 533 24.25 -6.43 -8.89
C ALA A 533 24.50 -5.20 -9.78
N LEU A 534 23.60 -4.20 -9.70
CA LEU A 534 23.79 -2.91 -10.36
C LEU A 534 25.02 -2.17 -9.79
N ARG A 535 25.11 -2.01 -8.47
CA ARG A 535 26.26 -1.38 -7.78
C ARG A 535 27.59 -2.09 -8.08
N ALA A 536 27.60 -3.42 -8.20
CA ALA A 536 28.79 -4.19 -8.55
C ALA A 536 29.35 -3.86 -9.96
N LEU A 537 28.56 -3.20 -10.81
CA LEU A 537 28.92 -2.79 -12.17
C LEU A 537 28.97 -1.25 -12.34
N GLU A 538 29.02 -0.50 -11.24
CA GLU A 538 29.15 0.96 -11.23
C GLU A 538 30.41 1.41 -12.00
N GLY A 539 30.21 2.16 -13.09
CA GLY A 539 31.27 2.57 -14.02
C GLY A 539 31.38 1.74 -15.31
N TRP A 540 30.60 0.66 -15.48
CA TRP A 540 30.52 -0.04 -16.78
C TRP A 540 29.87 0.84 -17.86
N LYS A 541 30.34 0.75 -19.11
CA LYS A 541 29.86 1.56 -20.25
C LYS A 541 28.35 1.48 -20.49
N LEU A 542 27.72 0.34 -20.18
CA LEU A 542 26.28 0.14 -20.30
C LEU A 542 25.52 0.26 -18.97
N TYR A 543 26.16 0.72 -17.89
CA TYR A 543 25.54 0.91 -16.58
C TYR A 543 24.23 1.71 -16.64
N PRO A 544 24.10 2.84 -17.38
CA PRO A 544 22.82 3.58 -17.42
C PRO A 544 21.67 2.78 -18.06
N VAL A 545 21.98 1.87 -19.00
CA VAL A 545 21.00 0.96 -19.60
C VAL A 545 20.61 -0.13 -18.60
N LEU A 546 21.60 -0.70 -17.90
CA LEU A 546 21.37 -1.69 -16.85
C LEU A 546 20.55 -1.11 -15.69
N GLU A 547 20.84 0.11 -15.25
CA GLU A 547 20.10 0.84 -14.22
C GLU A 547 18.63 1.01 -14.60
N ARG A 548 18.35 1.46 -15.83
CA ARG A 548 16.99 1.65 -16.33
C ARG A 548 16.21 0.34 -16.44
N VAL A 549 16.83 -0.70 -17.00
CA VAL A 549 16.25 -2.05 -17.11
C VAL A 549 16.00 -2.65 -15.72
N THR A 550 16.93 -2.46 -14.77
CA THR A 550 16.78 -2.90 -13.38
C THR A 550 15.59 -2.21 -12.72
N LEU A 551 15.46 -0.89 -12.86
CA LEU A 551 14.36 -0.13 -12.26
C LEU A 551 12.99 -0.54 -12.81
N LEU A 552 12.89 -0.83 -14.12
CA LEU A 552 11.66 -1.33 -14.73
C LEU A 552 11.33 -2.78 -14.29
N HIS A 553 12.33 -3.64 -14.15
CA HIS A 553 12.16 -4.97 -13.54
C HIS A 553 11.68 -4.88 -12.09
N GLU A 554 12.31 -4.04 -11.25
CA GLU A 554 11.88 -3.86 -9.86
C GLU A 554 10.45 -3.30 -9.76
N LYS A 555 10.08 -2.37 -10.64
CA LYS A 555 8.71 -1.82 -10.72
C LYS A 555 7.69 -2.92 -11.02
N ALA A 556 7.98 -3.79 -12.00
CA ALA A 556 7.09 -4.87 -12.42
C ALA A 556 7.01 -6.03 -11.41
N VAL A 557 8.17 -6.48 -10.91
CA VAL A 557 8.31 -7.77 -10.21
C VAL A 557 8.35 -7.63 -8.67
N TYR A 558 8.84 -6.50 -8.14
CA TYR A 558 8.79 -6.23 -6.69
C TYR A 558 7.79 -5.13 -6.31
N GLY A 559 7.42 -4.26 -7.25
CA GLY A 559 6.37 -3.26 -7.07
C GLY A 559 4.97 -3.75 -7.46
N GLU A 560 4.88 -4.90 -8.17
CA GLU A 560 3.64 -5.45 -8.74
C GLU A 560 2.86 -4.44 -9.62
N VAL A 561 3.56 -3.46 -10.22
CA VAL A 561 2.96 -2.45 -11.09
C VAL A 561 3.13 -2.87 -12.55
N GLU A 562 2.02 -3.09 -13.26
CA GLU A 562 2.03 -3.30 -14.71
C GLU A 562 2.78 -2.17 -15.43
N LEU A 563 3.70 -2.54 -16.31
CA LEU A 563 4.45 -1.60 -17.14
C LEU A 563 3.58 -1.15 -18.32
N GLY A 564 3.60 0.15 -18.64
CA GLY A 564 2.96 0.64 -19.86
C GLY A 564 3.65 0.11 -21.12
N GLU A 565 2.98 0.11 -22.28
CA GLU A 565 3.55 -0.41 -23.54
C GLU A 565 4.90 0.23 -23.89
N ASP A 566 5.08 1.53 -23.61
CA ASP A 566 6.34 2.25 -23.78
C ASP A 566 7.44 1.77 -22.83
N GLU A 567 7.11 1.43 -21.59
CA GLU A 567 8.04 0.90 -20.60
C GLU A 567 8.41 -0.57 -20.87
N ILE A 568 7.47 -1.39 -21.37
CA ILE A 568 7.75 -2.75 -21.82
C ILE A 568 8.72 -2.73 -23.01
N ARG A 569 8.49 -1.82 -23.97
CA ARG A 569 9.37 -1.64 -25.12
C ARG A 569 10.76 -1.15 -24.71
N GLU A 570 10.85 -0.12 -23.87
CA GLU A 570 12.11 0.39 -23.32
C GLU A 570 12.88 -0.69 -22.53
N PHE A 571 12.18 -1.49 -21.73
CA PHE A 571 12.76 -2.61 -21.00
C PHE A 571 13.34 -3.66 -21.95
N ARG A 572 12.59 -4.09 -22.98
CA ARG A 572 13.05 -5.09 -23.96
C ARG A 572 14.25 -4.60 -24.77
N GLU A 573 14.17 -3.40 -25.35
CA GLU A 573 15.28 -2.78 -26.10
C GLU A 573 16.54 -2.66 -25.21
N GLY A 574 16.36 -2.34 -23.93
CA GLY A 574 17.46 -2.33 -22.95
C GLY A 574 18.05 -3.71 -22.69
N VAL A 575 17.22 -4.74 -22.49
CA VAL A 575 17.68 -6.13 -22.28
C VAL A 575 18.40 -6.65 -23.52
N GLU A 576 17.85 -6.46 -24.73
CA GLU A 576 18.48 -6.86 -26.00
C GLU A 576 19.85 -6.20 -26.18
N LYS A 577 19.95 -4.89 -25.91
CA LYS A 577 21.20 -4.13 -25.99
C LYS A 577 22.26 -4.61 -25.00
N LEU A 578 21.85 -5.02 -23.80
CA LEU A 578 22.74 -5.57 -22.76
C LEU A 578 23.18 -7.01 -23.08
N LEU A 579 22.35 -7.80 -23.76
CA LEU A 579 22.66 -9.17 -24.19
C LEU A 579 23.50 -9.23 -25.48
N GLY A 580 23.32 -8.27 -26.40
CA GLY A 580 24.01 -8.19 -27.69
C GLY A 580 25.48 -7.75 -27.62
N GLY A 581 25.87 -6.97 -26.60
CA GLY A 581 27.23 -6.96 -26.07
C GLY A 581 28.37 -6.44 -26.96
N ASP A 582 28.23 -5.29 -27.64
CA ASP A 582 29.36 -4.61 -28.30
C ASP A 582 30.13 -3.71 -27.29
N GLY A 583 30.91 -4.36 -26.42
CA GLY A 583 31.52 -3.70 -25.26
C GLY A 583 32.54 -4.55 -24.49
N ARG A 584 33.60 -4.97 -25.18
CA ARG A 584 34.92 -5.15 -24.54
C ARG A 584 35.65 -3.81 -24.45
#